data_AF-A0A962TGU8-F1
#
_entry.id   AF-A0A962TGU8-F1
#
_cell.length_a   1.000
_cell.length_b   1.000
_cell.length_c   1.000
_cell.angle_alpha   90.00
_cell.angle_beta   90.00
_cell.angle_gamma   90.00
#
_symmetry.space_group_name_H-M   'P 1'
#
loop_
_entity.id
_entity.type
_entity.pdbx_description
1 polymer ?
#
loop_
_entity_poly.entity_id
_entity_poly.type
_entity_poly.pdbx_seq_one_letter_code
_entity_poly.pdbx_strand_id
1 'polypeptide(L)' 'VAELMDYGRELLGVDDVMDGVAEMIPEVQVEATFPDGTKLVTVHDPIV' A
#
# COMPACT_ATOMS: atom_id res chain seq x y z
N VAL A 1 -12.12 -3.60 -0.74
CA VAL A 1 -11.10 -2.95 -1.59
C VAL A 1 -10.75 -1.57 -1.05
N ALA A 2 -11.69 -0.61 -1.01
CA ALA A 2 -11.42 0.75 -0.54
C ALA A 2 -10.73 0.81 0.84
N GLU A 3 -11.21 0.03 1.81
CA GLU A 3 -10.59 -0.06 3.14
C GLU A 3 -9.11 -0.50 3.10
N LEU A 4 -8.73 -1.38 2.17
CA LEU A 4 -7.34 -1.83 2.01
C LEU A 4 -6.46 -0.77 1.34
N MET A 5 -7.05 0.13 0.54
CA MET A 5 -6.32 1.24 -0.07
C MET A 5 -5.89 2.24 1.00
N ASP A 6 -6.73 2.47 2.00
CA ASP A 6 -6.42 3.37 3.12
C ASP A 6 -5.54 2.67 4.18
N TYR A 7 -5.92 1.47 4.60
CA TYR A 7 -5.19 0.71 5.62
C TYR A 7 -3.74 0.42 5.24
N GLY A 8 -3.46 0.25 3.94
CA GLY A 8 -2.10 0.02 3.45
C GLY A 8 -1.11 1.12 3.81
N ARG A 9 -1.58 2.36 4.06
CA ARG A 9 -0.76 3.51 4.48
C ARG A 9 -0.41 3.52 5.97
N GLU A 10 -1.07 2.70 6.77
CA GLU A 10 -0.89 2.66 8.22
C GLU A 10 0.12 1.58 8.66
N LEU A 11 0.65 0.80 7.71
CA LEU A 11 1.45 -0.39 8.00
C LEU A 11 2.93 -0.09 8.30
N LEU A 12 3.50 0.90 7.62
CA LEU A 12 4.90 1.28 7.77
C LEU A 12 5.00 2.81 7.81
N GLY A 13 5.66 3.32 8.84
CA GLY A 13 6.06 4.71 8.90
C GLY A 13 7.43 4.94 8.25
N VAL A 14 7.79 6.21 8.06
CA VAL A 14 9.14 6.59 7.58
C VAL A 14 10.28 6.05 8.47
N ASP A 15 10.01 5.87 9.76
CA ASP A 15 10.99 5.35 10.74
C ASP A 15 11.19 3.83 10.65
N ASP A 16 10.32 3.10 9.93
CA ASP A 16 10.38 1.65 9.76
C ASP A 16 11.22 1.21 8.55
N VAL A 17 11.69 2.17 7.75
CA VAL A 17 12.40 1.93 6.48
C VAL A 17 13.75 2.66 6.43
N MET A 18 14.58 2.30 5.44
CA MET A 18 15.84 3.01 5.22
C MET A 18 15.60 4.38 4.59
N ASP A 19 16.51 5.33 4.83
CA ASP A 19 16.48 6.67 4.22
C ASP A 19 16.27 6.60 2.70
N GLY A 20 15.33 7.39 2.20
CA GLY A 20 14.99 7.46 0.78
C GLY A 20 13.99 6.40 0.30
N VAL A 21 13.64 5.39 1.11
CA VAL A 21 12.71 4.33 0.69
C VAL A 21 11.29 4.84 0.50
N ALA A 22 10.82 5.74 1.37
CA ALA A 22 9.48 6.31 1.26
C ALA A 22 9.31 7.06 -0.08
N GLU A 23 10.33 7.80 -0.52
CA GLU A 23 10.32 8.54 -1.78
C GLU A 23 10.49 7.65 -3.01
N MET A 24 11.11 6.47 -2.86
CA MET A 24 11.28 5.50 -3.96
C MET A 24 9.99 4.73 -4.28
N ILE A 25 9.04 4.66 -3.35
CA ILE A 25 7.82 3.83 -3.48
C ILE A 25 6.58 4.73 -3.45
N PRO A 26 6.21 5.36 -4.58
CA PRO A 26 5.02 6.22 -4.65
C PRO A 26 3.71 5.44 -4.62
N GLU A 27 3.74 4.15 -4.99
CA GLU A 27 2.59 3.26 -4.87
C GLU A 27 2.99 1.80 -4.79
N VAL A 28 2.11 0.98 -4.20
CA VAL A 28 2.18 -0.48 -4.21
C VAL A 28 0.91 -1.04 -4.83
N GLN A 29 1.09 -1.99 -5.74
CA GLN A 29 0.01 -2.66 -6.43
C GLN A 29 0.04 -4.16 -6.16
N VAL A 30 -1.12 -4.73 -5.82
CA VAL A 30 -1.26 -6.18 -5.56
C VAL A 30 -2.62 -6.67 -6.00
N GLU A 31 -2.67 -7.85 -6.63
CA GLU A 31 -3.92 -8.54 -6.90
C GLU A 31 -4.26 -9.50 -5.76
N ALA A 32 -5.50 -9.45 -5.30
CA ALA A 32 -6.02 -10.37 -4.30
C ALA A 32 -7.39 -10.92 -4.70
N THR A 33 -7.66 -12.15 -4.27
CA THR A 33 -8.97 -12.77 -4.47
C THR A 33 -9.94 -12.28 -3.39
N PHE A 34 -10.98 -11.56 -3.79
CA PHE A 34 -12.10 -11.16 -2.94
C PHE A 34 -13.29 -12.10 -3.14
N PRO A 35 -14.28 -12.10 -2.25
CA PRO A 35 -15.51 -12.89 -2.42
C PRO A 35 -16.24 -12.62 -3.75
N ASP A 36 -16.04 -11.45 -4.37
CA ASP A 36 -16.61 -11.04 -5.65
C ASP A 36 -15.63 -11.12 -6.84
N GLY A 37 -14.50 -11.81 -6.67
CA GLY A 37 -13.49 -12.07 -7.70
C GLY A 37 -12.15 -11.41 -7.42
N THR A 38 -11.20 -11.61 -8.33
CA THR A 38 -9.87 -10.98 -8.25
C THR A 38 -9.96 -9.48 -8.49
N LYS A 39 -9.33 -8.69 -7.62
CA LYS A 39 -9.24 -7.24 -7.75
C LYS A 39 -7.79 -6.79 -7.62
N LEU A 40 -7.43 -5.79 -8.41
CA LEU A 40 -6.20 -5.01 -8.20
C LEU A 40 -6.44 -3.99 -7.08
N VAL A 41 -5.57 -4.00 -6.08
CA VAL A 41 -5.50 -3.01 -5.01
C VAL A 41 -4.28 -2.15 -5.28
N THR A 42 -4.49 -0.83 -5.31
CA THR A 42 -3.42 0.17 -5.42
C THR A 42 -3.43 1.01 -4.15
N VAL A 43 -2.30 1.04 -3.46
CA VAL A 43 -2.07 1.92 -2.31
C VAL A 43 -1.10 2.99 -2.77
N HIS A 44 -1.57 4.24 -2.85
CA HIS A 44 -0.71 5.39 -3.15
C HIS A 44 -0.07 5.89 -1.86
N ASP A 45 1.20 6.28 -1.90
CA ASP A 45 1.98 6.77 -0.76
C ASP A 45 1.89 5.82 0.46
N PRO A 46 2.32 4.55 0.32
CA PRO A 46 2.11 3.51 1.33
C PRO A 46 2.96 3.67 2.60
N ILE A 47 3.89 4.63 2.64
CA ILE A 47 4.81 4.88 3.77
C ILE A 47 4.72 6.37 4.12
N VAL A 48 4.33 6.70 5.36
CA VAL A 48 4.07 8.09 5.83
C VAL A 48 4.65 8.42 7.19
#